data_AF-A0A937EXC1-F1
#
_entry.id   AF-A0A937EXC1-F1
#
_cell.length_a   1.000
_cell.length_b   1.000
_cell.length_c   1.000
_cell.angle_alpha   90.00
_cell.angle_beta   90.00
_cell.angle_gamma   90.00
#
_symmetry.space_group_name_H-M   'P 1'
#
loop_
_entity.id
_entity.type
_entity.pdbx_description
1 polymer ?
#
loop_
_entity_poly.entity_id
_entity_poly.type
_entity_poly.pdbx_seq_one_letter_code
_entity_poly.pdbx_strand_id
1 'polypeptide(L)'
;MKKIIKRIGWILALTAIGTIGVPYYFWQQATALPDWYQQRAIAAQGIELNNPRAIEQARQIVADKMAAAQSYSDGTQEIYLTEQDLNALAAVEVDRLANDTRLTEAIRSVNTTIRNGQIKSGAVINLANIPTEALDSTEQNLVATLIKTFPALAQREVYVGIEGTPAVVDGRLQFDHSLRVQVGNLSLSVTDVAQQIGISEATLWQELNRELEALQLREAEISGNQVRLRGVI
;
A
#
# COMPACT_ATOMS: atom_id res chain seq x y z
N MET A 1 8.55 -18.18 10.81
CA MET A 1 8.66 -16.73 10.57
C MET A 1 9.51 -16.33 9.34
N LYS A 2 10.00 -17.27 8.51
CA LYS A 2 10.75 -16.98 7.25
C LYS A 2 9.87 -16.79 5.99
N LYS A 3 8.54 -16.70 6.13
CA LYS A 3 7.60 -16.68 4.98
C LYS A 3 7.03 -15.31 4.64
N ILE A 4 7.13 -14.34 5.56
CA ILE A 4 6.59 -12.97 5.43
C ILE A 4 7.41 -12.15 4.42
N ILE A 5 8.71 -12.46 4.31
CA ILE A 5 9.69 -11.80 3.44
C ILE A 5 9.45 -12.13 1.94
N LYS A 6 8.78 -13.23 1.59
CA LYS A 6 8.54 -13.57 0.16
C LYS A 6 7.55 -12.67 -0.59
N ARG A 7 6.86 -11.74 0.09
CA ARG A 7 5.48 -11.38 -0.27
C ARG A 7 5.21 -9.91 -0.56
N ILE A 8 6.02 -8.99 -0.05
CA ILE A 8 5.94 -7.56 -0.38
C ILE A 8 6.75 -7.22 -1.64
N GLY A 9 7.76 -8.04 -1.99
CA GLY A 9 8.53 -7.90 -3.23
C GLY A 9 7.71 -7.93 -4.53
N TRP A 10 6.47 -8.45 -4.51
CA TRP A 10 5.57 -8.46 -5.66
C TRP A 10 5.05 -7.08 -6.05
N ILE A 11 4.91 -6.17 -5.07
CA ILE A 11 4.49 -4.78 -5.30
C ILE A 11 5.62 -3.96 -5.98
N LEU A 12 6.87 -4.44 -5.96
CA LEU A 12 7.97 -3.83 -6.71
C LEU A 12 8.17 -4.44 -8.11
N ALA A 13 7.62 -5.63 -8.39
CA ALA A 13 7.78 -6.34 -9.66
C ALA A 13 6.85 -5.85 -10.79
N LEU A 14 5.97 -4.89 -10.48
CA LEU A 14 4.83 -4.45 -11.29
C LEU A 14 5.12 -3.72 -12.59
N THR A 15 6.37 -3.37 -12.88
CA THR A 15 6.69 -2.45 -13.99
C THR A 15 7.42 -3.09 -15.16
N ALA A 16 7.40 -4.42 -15.29
CA ALA A 16 7.86 -5.05 -16.51
C ALA A 16 6.79 -5.06 -17.62
N ILE A 17 7.12 -5.67 -18.75
CA ILE A 17 7.12 -5.22 -20.13
C ILE A 17 5.82 -4.71 -20.81
N GLY A 18 5.90 -3.50 -21.39
CA GLY A 18 5.10 -3.07 -22.55
C GLY A 18 5.99 -2.90 -23.80
N THR A 19 5.61 -3.55 -24.90
CA THR A 19 6.35 -3.82 -26.14
C THR A 19 7.05 -2.65 -26.85
N ILE A 20 8.16 -3.01 -27.52
CA ILE A 20 9.10 -2.21 -28.31
C ILE A 20 8.36 -1.28 -29.30
N GLY A 21 8.29 0.02 -28.97
CA GLY A 21 7.79 1.06 -29.87
C GLY A 21 7.25 2.33 -29.20
N VAL A 22 6.84 2.28 -27.92
CA VAL A 22 6.27 3.42 -27.17
C VAL A 22 7.00 3.72 -25.83
N PRO A 23 8.34 3.65 -25.72
CA PRO A 23 9.00 3.56 -24.41
C PRO A 23 8.93 4.86 -23.59
N TYR A 24 9.02 6.05 -24.21
CA TYR A 24 9.15 7.29 -23.43
C TYR A 24 7.87 7.72 -22.70
N TYR A 25 6.72 7.60 -23.35
CA TYR A 25 5.44 8.00 -22.75
C TYR A 25 5.05 7.09 -21.58
N PHE A 26 5.11 5.77 -21.78
CA PHE A 26 4.85 4.81 -20.71
C PHE A 26 5.87 4.94 -19.56
N TRP A 27 7.12 5.26 -19.90
CA TRP A 27 8.15 5.56 -18.90
C TRP A 27 7.82 6.79 -18.03
N GLN A 28 7.38 7.89 -18.65
CA GLN A 28 6.94 9.07 -17.90
C GLN A 28 5.76 8.74 -16.99
N GLN A 29 4.80 7.94 -17.45
CA GLN A 29 3.66 7.53 -16.63
C GLN A 29 4.09 6.64 -15.46
N ALA A 30 4.95 5.66 -15.69
CA ALA A 30 5.41 4.74 -14.64
C ALA A 30 6.28 5.41 -13.56
N THR A 31 6.97 6.51 -13.91
CA THR A 31 7.86 7.25 -12.99
C THR A 31 7.28 8.55 -12.46
N ALA A 32 6.03 8.86 -12.81
CA ALA A 32 5.34 10.02 -12.27
C ALA A 32 5.13 9.87 -10.77
N LEU A 33 5.54 10.88 -10.00
CA LEU A 33 5.22 10.96 -8.59
C LEU A 33 3.88 11.66 -8.43
N PRO A 34 3.03 11.24 -7.47
CA PRO A 34 1.71 11.81 -7.29
C PRO A 34 1.79 13.24 -6.77
N ASP A 35 0.78 14.05 -7.08
CA ASP A 35 0.73 15.48 -6.73
C ASP A 35 0.90 15.73 -5.23
N TRP A 36 0.30 14.89 -4.39
CA TRP A 36 0.41 14.99 -2.93
C TRP A 36 1.86 14.89 -2.42
N TYR A 37 2.73 14.21 -3.16
CA TYR A 37 4.15 14.07 -2.84
C TYR A 37 4.98 15.23 -3.38
N GLN A 38 4.62 15.76 -4.56
CA GLN A 38 5.33 16.88 -5.18
C GLN A 38 5.01 18.21 -4.49
N GLN A 39 3.79 18.39 -3.98
CA GLN A 39 3.28 19.62 -3.38
C GLN A 39 3.62 19.77 -1.89
N ARG A 40 4.73 19.16 -1.43
CA ARG A 40 5.27 19.14 -0.05
C ARG A 40 5.22 20.47 0.72
N ALA A 41 5.14 21.61 0.03
CA ALA A 41 5.17 22.94 0.64
C ALA A 41 3.81 23.50 1.13
N ILE A 42 2.65 22.95 0.72
CA ILE A 42 1.36 23.65 0.94
C ILE A 42 0.29 22.85 1.72
N ALA A 43 0.34 21.52 1.75
CA ALA A 43 -0.51 20.73 2.66
C ALA A 43 0.10 19.35 2.91
N ALA A 44 0.27 18.98 4.18
CA ALA A 44 0.66 17.63 4.59
C ALA A 44 -0.43 16.63 4.21
N GLN A 45 -0.36 16.11 2.98
CA GLN A 45 -1.27 15.07 2.50
C GLN A 45 -0.63 13.67 2.69
N GLY A 46 0.70 13.54 2.61
CA GLY A 46 1.43 12.31 2.96
C GLY A 46 2.05 12.35 4.37
N ILE A 47 2.24 11.18 4.99
CA ILE A 47 3.05 11.01 6.20
C ILE A 47 4.45 10.58 5.76
N GLU A 48 5.47 11.33 6.17
CA GLU A 48 6.87 11.02 5.87
C GLU A 48 7.41 10.02 6.90
N LEU A 49 7.88 8.86 6.43
CA LEU A 49 8.32 7.79 7.34
C LEU A 49 9.70 8.06 7.95
N ASN A 50 10.50 8.93 7.33
CA ASN A 50 11.78 9.38 7.88
C ASN A 50 11.62 10.52 8.91
N ASN A 51 10.39 10.94 9.23
CA ASN A 51 10.11 11.95 10.24
C ASN A 51 9.54 11.27 11.50
N PRO A 52 10.36 11.03 12.56
CA PRO A 52 9.91 10.33 13.75
C PRO A 52 8.71 11.00 14.44
N ARG A 53 8.58 12.32 14.36
CA ARG A 53 7.44 13.05 14.94
C ARG A 53 6.13 12.75 14.21
N ALA A 54 6.19 12.63 12.88
CA ALA A 54 5.01 12.31 12.09
C ALA A 54 4.50 10.89 12.38
N ILE A 55 5.43 9.94 12.55
CA ILE A 55 5.10 8.56 12.94
C ILE A 55 4.56 8.49 14.37
N GLU A 56 5.14 9.23 15.31
CA GLU A 56 4.63 9.26 16.68
C GLU A 56 3.21 9.83 16.76
N GLN A 57 2.93 10.90 16.00
CA GLN A 57 1.57 11.43 15.87
C GLN A 57 0.61 10.41 15.26
N ALA A 58 1.04 9.68 14.23
CA ALA A 58 0.24 8.61 13.65
C ALA A 58 -0.04 7.49 14.66
N ARG A 59 0.96 7.07 15.46
CA ARG A 59 0.80 6.09 16.54
C ARG A 59 -0.22 6.55 17.57
N GLN A 60 -0.18 7.82 17.96
CA GLN A 60 -1.16 8.39 18.90
C GLN A 60 -2.59 8.36 18.33
N ILE A 61 -2.78 8.77 17.06
CA ILE A 61 -4.09 8.71 16.39
C ILE A 61 -4.63 7.28 16.38
N VAL A 62 -3.80 6.30 16.03
CA VAL A 62 -4.19 4.88 16.03
C VAL A 62 -4.53 4.40 17.44
N ALA A 63 -3.71 4.74 18.44
CA ALA A 63 -3.94 4.36 19.83
C ALA A 63 -5.26 4.92 20.38
N ASP A 64 -5.54 6.21 20.13
CA ASP A 64 -6.78 6.87 20.54
C ASP A 64 -8.00 6.21 19.87
N LYS A 65 -7.87 5.85 18.59
CA LYS A 65 -8.94 5.16 17.84
C LYS A 65 -9.20 3.76 18.36
N MET A 66 -8.14 3.00 18.67
CA MET A 66 -8.24 1.66 19.23
C MET A 66 -8.79 1.67 20.67
N ALA A 67 -8.39 2.64 21.50
CA ALA A 67 -8.92 2.80 22.85
C ALA A 67 -10.42 3.12 22.84
N ALA A 68 -10.85 3.98 21.90
CA ALA A 68 -12.26 4.21 21.65
C ALA A 68 -12.95 2.89 21.25
N ALA A 69 -12.42 2.17 20.25
CA ALA A 69 -12.96 0.89 19.77
C ALA A 69 -13.15 -0.16 20.89
N GLN A 70 -12.17 -0.31 21.78
CA GLN A 70 -12.21 -1.31 22.87
C GLN A 70 -13.25 -0.99 23.96
N SER A 71 -13.59 0.28 24.13
CA SER A 71 -14.61 0.73 25.09
C SER A 71 -16.03 0.35 24.65
N TYR A 72 -16.18 -0.22 23.45
CA TYR A 72 -17.45 -0.51 22.78
C TYR A 72 -17.69 -2.03 22.69
N SER A 73 -17.82 -2.70 23.85
CA SER A 73 -17.82 -4.17 23.97
C SER A 73 -19.10 -4.92 23.57
N ASP A 74 -20.15 -4.25 23.07
CA ASP A 74 -21.45 -4.91 22.77
C ASP A 74 -21.71 -5.14 21.26
N GLY A 75 -20.70 -4.97 20.40
CA GLY A 75 -20.76 -5.33 18.97
C GLY A 75 -21.79 -4.57 18.12
N THR A 76 -22.51 -3.62 18.71
CA THR A 76 -23.56 -2.80 18.08
C THR A 76 -23.06 -1.43 17.64
N GLN A 77 -21.90 -1.00 18.11
CA GLN A 77 -21.36 0.32 17.85
C GLN A 77 -20.52 0.37 16.56
N GLU A 78 -20.62 1.52 15.90
CA GLU A 78 -19.99 1.81 14.63
C GLU A 78 -18.70 2.60 14.88
N ILE A 79 -17.61 2.21 14.22
CA ILE A 79 -16.35 2.93 14.23
C ILE A 79 -16.22 3.65 12.90
N TYR A 80 -16.04 4.96 12.95
CA TYR A 80 -15.87 5.79 11.76
C TYR A 80 -14.39 6.12 11.58
N LEU A 81 -13.74 5.57 10.57
CA LEU A 81 -12.37 5.90 10.19
C LEU A 81 -12.37 7.01 9.15
N THR A 82 -11.83 8.16 9.50
CA THR A 82 -11.57 9.26 8.56
C THR A 82 -10.38 8.96 7.65
N GLU A 83 -10.20 9.78 6.61
CA GLU A 83 -8.98 9.79 5.81
C GLU A 83 -7.71 9.94 6.67
N GLN A 84 -7.74 10.78 7.70
CA GLN A 84 -6.62 10.94 8.65
C GLN A 84 -6.35 9.67 9.44
N ASP A 85 -7.41 9.00 9.93
CA ASP A 85 -7.28 7.74 10.66
C ASP A 85 -6.65 6.64 9.78
N LEU A 86 -7.14 6.49 8.54
CA LEU A 86 -6.61 5.51 7.58
C LEU A 86 -5.16 5.81 7.19
N ASN A 87 -4.83 7.09 6.99
CA ASN A 87 -3.47 7.49 6.65
C ASN A 87 -2.50 7.19 7.81
N ALA A 88 -2.92 7.45 9.06
CA ALA A 88 -2.16 7.11 10.25
C ALA A 88 -1.97 5.59 10.40
N LEU A 89 -3.03 4.79 10.20
CA LEU A 89 -2.97 3.33 10.22
C LEU A 89 -1.98 2.80 9.18
N ALA A 90 -2.06 3.28 7.94
CA ALA A 90 -1.13 2.91 6.88
C ALA A 90 0.32 3.28 7.22
N ALA A 91 0.56 4.46 7.78
CA ALA A 91 1.90 4.89 8.18
C ALA A 91 2.50 4.02 9.30
N VAL A 92 1.71 3.70 10.33
CA VAL A 92 2.16 2.85 11.43
C VAL A 92 2.48 1.44 10.94
N GLU A 93 1.63 0.87 10.09
CA GLU A 93 1.82 -0.49 9.58
C GLU A 93 2.99 -0.56 8.60
N VAL A 94 3.13 0.41 7.69
CA VAL A 94 4.26 0.46 6.77
C VAL A 94 5.57 0.73 7.53
N ASP A 95 5.59 1.59 8.54
CA ASP A 95 6.78 1.79 9.39
C ASP A 95 7.16 0.49 10.11
N ARG A 96 6.18 -0.23 10.68
CA ARG A 96 6.42 -1.54 11.31
C ARG A 96 7.04 -2.54 10.32
N LEU A 97 6.43 -2.69 9.14
CA LEU A 97 6.91 -3.58 8.09
C LEU A 97 8.30 -3.17 7.55
N ALA A 98 8.55 -1.87 7.42
CA ALA A 98 9.81 -1.33 6.94
C ALA A 98 10.93 -1.58 7.96
N ASN A 99 10.66 -1.46 9.25
CA ASN A 99 11.62 -1.80 10.30
C ASN A 99 11.95 -3.30 10.29
N ASP A 100 10.93 -4.16 10.13
CA ASP A 100 11.11 -5.62 10.07
C ASP A 100 11.94 -6.06 8.86
N THR A 101 11.81 -5.34 7.73
CA THR A 101 12.49 -5.65 6.45
C THR A 101 13.72 -4.78 6.17
N ARG A 102 14.08 -3.88 7.09
CA ARG A 102 15.14 -2.87 6.92
C ARG A 102 14.92 -1.94 5.71
N LEU A 103 13.68 -1.74 5.28
CA LEU A 103 13.29 -0.86 4.18
C LEU A 103 13.01 0.59 4.63
N THR A 104 13.28 0.95 5.89
CA THR A 104 12.97 2.28 6.46
C THR A 104 13.59 3.44 5.70
N GLU A 105 14.77 3.24 5.10
CA GLU A 105 15.43 4.27 4.29
C GLU A 105 14.91 4.33 2.84
N ALA A 106 14.28 3.26 2.37
CA ALA A 106 13.72 3.14 1.03
C ALA A 106 12.33 3.78 0.95
N ILE A 107 11.48 3.57 1.94
CA ILE A 107 10.11 4.10 1.92
C ILE A 107 10.11 5.54 2.44
N ARG A 108 9.80 6.50 1.57
CA ARG A 108 9.86 7.94 1.88
C ARG A 108 8.61 8.45 2.56
N SER A 109 7.46 8.14 1.98
CA SER A 109 6.18 8.65 2.44
C SER A 109 5.06 7.72 2.04
N VAL A 110 4.01 7.72 2.85
CA VAL A 110 2.76 7.03 2.57
C VAL A 110 1.61 8.03 2.50
N ASN A 111 0.61 7.70 1.73
CA ASN A 111 -0.64 8.45 1.70
C ASN A 111 -1.81 7.49 1.51
N THR A 112 -2.88 7.70 2.28
CA THR A 112 -4.16 7.05 2.11
C THR A 112 -5.27 8.08 2.00
N THR A 113 -6.14 7.95 1.00
CA THR A 113 -7.24 8.86 0.72
C THR A 113 -8.54 8.10 0.48
N ILE A 114 -9.66 8.77 0.75
CA ILE A 114 -11.01 8.27 0.41
C ILE A 114 -11.60 9.21 -0.64
N ARG A 115 -11.84 8.71 -1.85
CA ARG A 115 -12.42 9.47 -2.96
C ARG A 115 -13.37 8.58 -3.75
N ASN A 116 -14.54 9.11 -4.11
CA ASN A 116 -15.51 8.43 -4.98
C ASN A 116 -15.90 7.01 -4.52
N GLY A 117 -16.03 6.77 -3.21
CA GLY A 117 -16.37 5.45 -2.68
C GLY A 117 -15.23 4.42 -2.76
N GLN A 118 -14.00 4.89 -2.97
CA GLN A 118 -12.79 4.06 -3.06
C GLN A 118 -11.75 4.54 -2.05
N ILE A 119 -10.98 3.59 -1.54
CA ILE A 119 -9.78 3.85 -0.76
C ILE A 119 -8.60 3.73 -1.70
N LYS A 120 -7.78 4.78 -1.77
CA LYS A 120 -6.48 4.76 -2.44
C LYS A 120 -5.39 4.87 -1.39
N SER A 121 -4.57 3.85 -1.26
CA SER A 121 -3.42 3.81 -0.35
C SER A 121 -2.15 3.54 -1.14
N GLY A 122 -1.07 4.24 -0.86
CA GLY A 122 0.20 3.97 -1.51
C GLY A 122 1.40 4.63 -0.83
N ALA A 123 2.58 4.28 -1.33
CA ALA A 123 3.85 4.73 -0.82
C ALA A 123 4.76 5.22 -1.96
N VAL A 124 5.64 6.15 -1.64
CA VAL A 124 6.76 6.53 -2.49
C VAL A 124 8.01 5.82 -1.99
N ILE A 125 8.62 5.02 -2.86
CA ILE A 125 9.77 4.17 -2.55
C ILE A 125 10.97 4.65 -3.38
N ASN A 126 12.07 4.93 -2.71
CA ASN A 126 13.36 5.19 -3.34
C ASN A 126 14.10 3.86 -3.56
N LEU A 127 14.20 3.44 -4.82
CA LEU A 127 14.77 2.15 -5.17
C LEU A 127 16.29 2.07 -4.93
N ALA A 128 16.99 3.22 -4.94
CA ALA A 128 18.43 3.26 -4.65
C ALA A 128 18.75 2.95 -3.19
N ASN A 129 17.77 3.15 -2.31
CA ASN A 129 17.91 2.97 -0.88
C ASN A 129 17.42 1.60 -0.40
N ILE A 130 17.04 0.70 -1.32
CA ILE A 130 16.67 -0.67 -0.96
C ILE A 130 17.96 -1.44 -0.60
N PRO A 131 18.12 -1.93 0.64
CA PRO A 131 19.27 -2.73 1.03
C PRO A 131 19.13 -4.14 0.45
N THR A 132 19.50 -4.31 -0.82
CA THR A 132 19.32 -5.57 -1.54
C THR A 132 19.98 -6.76 -0.83
N GLU A 133 21.07 -6.54 -0.11
CA GLU A 133 21.79 -7.56 0.65
C GLU A 133 21.00 -8.08 1.86
N ALA A 134 20.04 -7.29 2.37
CA ALA A 134 19.16 -7.66 3.48
C ALA A 134 17.91 -8.41 3.01
N LEU A 135 17.62 -8.41 1.71
CA LEU A 135 16.47 -9.09 1.11
C LEU A 135 16.72 -10.59 0.95
N ASP A 136 15.67 -11.39 0.81
CA ASP A 136 15.82 -12.79 0.46
C ASP A 136 16.17 -13.00 -1.03
N SER A 137 16.62 -14.20 -1.40
CA SER A 137 17.02 -14.51 -2.79
C SER A 137 15.94 -14.27 -3.85
N THR A 138 14.65 -14.37 -3.48
CA THR A 138 13.55 -14.12 -4.41
C THR A 138 13.42 -12.62 -4.64
N GLU A 139 13.39 -11.85 -3.56
CA GLU A 139 13.29 -10.39 -3.60
C GLU A 139 14.52 -9.75 -4.25
N GLN A 140 15.72 -10.23 -3.96
CA GLN A 140 16.95 -9.82 -4.64
C GLN A 140 16.85 -9.98 -6.15
N ASN A 141 16.39 -11.15 -6.60
CA ASN A 141 16.20 -11.43 -8.02
C ASN A 141 15.12 -10.53 -8.65
N LEU A 142 14.05 -10.22 -7.92
CA LEU A 142 13.01 -9.30 -8.39
C LEU A 142 13.57 -7.88 -8.56
N VAL A 143 14.25 -7.34 -7.54
CA VAL A 143 14.87 -6.01 -7.61
C VAL A 143 15.95 -5.96 -8.70
N ALA A 144 16.79 -6.98 -8.80
CA ALA A 144 17.80 -7.08 -9.84
C ALA A 144 17.20 -7.15 -11.25
N THR A 145 16.11 -7.92 -11.42
CA THR A 145 15.39 -8.01 -12.70
C THR A 145 14.75 -6.68 -13.05
N LEU A 146 14.14 -6.01 -12.08
CA LEU A 146 13.55 -4.67 -12.26
C LEU A 146 14.62 -3.66 -12.70
N ILE A 147 15.72 -3.54 -11.97
CA ILE A 147 16.82 -2.61 -12.28
C ILE A 147 17.46 -2.94 -13.63
N LYS A 148 17.67 -4.22 -13.93
CA LYS A 148 18.24 -4.66 -15.22
C LYS A 148 17.31 -4.32 -16.39
N THR A 149 16.00 -4.49 -16.20
CA THR A 149 15.00 -4.25 -17.25
C THR A 149 14.74 -2.75 -17.43
N PHE A 150 14.81 -1.99 -16.34
CA PHE A 150 14.61 -0.54 -16.32
C PHE A 150 15.75 0.17 -15.58
N PRO A 151 16.93 0.31 -16.18
CA PRO A 151 18.10 0.91 -15.51
C PRO A 151 17.85 2.31 -14.97
N ALA A 152 16.96 3.07 -15.62
CA ALA A 152 16.60 4.40 -15.21
C ALA A 152 15.76 4.47 -13.91
N LEU A 153 15.27 3.34 -13.39
CA LEU A 153 14.58 3.25 -12.09
C LEU A 153 15.56 3.14 -10.91
N ALA A 154 16.79 2.71 -11.16
CA ALA A 154 17.77 2.39 -10.11
C ALA A 154 18.07 3.55 -9.14
N GLN A 155 17.84 4.80 -9.58
CA GLN A 155 18.10 6.01 -8.81
C GLN A 155 16.86 6.90 -8.66
N ARG A 156 15.66 6.31 -8.74
CA ARG A 156 14.40 7.06 -8.72
C ARG A 156 13.50 6.68 -7.56
N GLU A 157 12.70 7.66 -7.19
CA GLU A 157 11.53 7.47 -6.37
C GLU A 157 10.38 7.00 -7.25
N VAL A 158 9.69 5.95 -6.82
CA VAL A 158 8.58 5.33 -7.54
C VAL A 158 7.39 5.29 -6.61
N TYR A 159 6.25 5.78 -7.08
CA TYR A 159 4.99 5.61 -6.38
C TYR A 159 4.41 4.24 -6.68
N VAL A 160 4.01 3.53 -5.63
CA VAL A 160 3.23 2.30 -5.75
C VAL A 160 2.05 2.36 -4.80
N GLY A 161 0.87 1.94 -5.26
CA GLY A 161 -0.32 1.96 -4.44
C GLY A 161 -1.38 0.96 -4.91
N ILE A 162 -2.47 0.92 -4.16
CA ILE A 162 -3.68 0.19 -4.46
C ILE A 162 -4.87 1.13 -4.37
N GLU A 163 -5.88 0.89 -5.21
CA GLU A 163 -7.14 1.62 -5.22
C GLU A 163 -8.27 0.61 -5.34
N GLY A 164 -9.22 0.64 -4.42
CA GLY A 164 -10.34 -0.28 -4.45
C GLY A 164 -11.38 0.02 -3.40
N THR A 165 -12.46 -0.74 -3.45
CA THR A 165 -13.53 -0.69 -2.47
C THR A 165 -13.41 -1.89 -1.54
N PRO A 166 -13.25 -1.69 -0.22
CA PRO A 166 -13.28 -2.79 0.72
C PRO A 166 -14.70 -3.36 0.79
N ALA A 167 -14.80 -4.68 0.88
CA ALA A 167 -16.05 -5.39 1.07
C ALA A 167 -15.92 -6.38 2.23
N VAL A 168 -17.04 -6.66 2.92
CA VAL A 168 -17.09 -7.75 3.89
C VAL A 168 -17.66 -8.98 3.21
N VAL A 169 -16.85 -10.03 3.11
CA VAL A 169 -17.22 -11.33 2.53
C VAL A 169 -16.94 -12.39 3.58
N ASP A 170 -17.98 -13.15 3.96
CA ASP A 170 -17.95 -14.15 5.02
C ASP A 170 -17.41 -13.61 6.37
N GLY A 171 -17.83 -12.40 6.74
CA GLY A 171 -17.42 -11.75 7.99
C GLY A 171 -15.95 -11.30 8.03
N ARG A 172 -15.28 -11.27 6.88
CA ARG A 172 -13.88 -10.84 6.74
C ARG A 172 -13.79 -9.69 5.76
N LEU A 173 -12.95 -8.72 6.09
CA LEU A 173 -12.62 -7.64 5.17
C LEU A 173 -11.80 -8.20 4.02
N GLN A 174 -12.19 -7.86 2.79
CA GLN A 174 -11.51 -8.28 1.58
C GLN A 174 -11.56 -7.15 0.56
N PHE A 175 -10.59 -7.11 -0.34
CA PHE A 175 -10.71 -6.31 -1.55
C PHE A 175 -11.62 -7.05 -2.54
N ASP A 176 -12.48 -6.31 -3.23
CA ASP A 176 -13.26 -6.85 -4.34
C ASP A 176 -12.43 -6.90 -5.63
N HIS A 177 -13.00 -7.49 -6.69
CA HIS A 177 -12.35 -7.60 -7.99
C HIS A 177 -12.16 -6.26 -8.73
N SER A 178 -12.66 -5.14 -8.19
CA SER A 178 -12.41 -3.81 -8.75
C SER A 178 -11.04 -3.25 -8.36
N LEU A 179 -10.31 -3.92 -7.45
CA LEU A 179 -8.98 -3.50 -7.00
C LEU A 179 -8.05 -3.24 -8.19
N ARG A 180 -7.45 -2.07 -8.17
CA ARG A 180 -6.42 -1.63 -9.10
C ARG A 180 -5.12 -1.48 -8.36
N VAL A 181 -4.02 -1.85 -9.02
CA VAL A 181 -2.68 -1.59 -8.54
C VAL A 181 -2.08 -0.45 -9.35
N GLN A 182 -1.56 0.55 -8.64
CA GLN A 182 -1.01 1.76 -9.26
C GLN A 182 0.52 1.76 -9.19
N VAL A 183 1.17 2.10 -10.30
CA VAL A 183 2.60 2.44 -10.34
C VAL A 183 2.80 3.72 -11.12
N GLY A 184 3.29 4.75 -10.43
CA GLY A 184 3.19 6.13 -10.92
C GLY A 184 1.76 6.48 -11.30
N ASN A 185 1.52 6.83 -12.56
CA ASN A 185 0.21 7.13 -13.12
C ASN A 185 -0.45 5.92 -13.80
N LEU A 186 0.22 4.78 -13.87
CA LEU A 186 -0.37 3.56 -14.44
C LEU A 186 -1.30 2.92 -13.41
N SER A 187 -2.49 2.51 -13.85
CA SER A 187 -3.46 1.76 -13.04
C SER A 187 -3.74 0.43 -13.73
N LEU A 188 -3.35 -0.67 -13.10
CA LEU A 188 -3.36 -2.03 -13.63
C LEU A 188 -4.39 -2.89 -12.90
N SER A 189 -5.02 -3.84 -13.59
CA SER A 189 -5.85 -4.85 -12.91
C SER A 189 -4.97 -5.89 -12.22
N VAL A 190 -5.44 -6.51 -11.14
CA VAL A 190 -4.71 -7.60 -10.46
C VAL A 190 -4.31 -8.73 -11.42
N THR A 191 -5.14 -9.02 -12.43
CA THR A 191 -4.82 -9.98 -13.50
C THR A 191 -3.58 -9.56 -14.30
N ASP A 192 -3.51 -8.30 -14.74
CA ASP A 192 -2.36 -7.78 -15.50
C ASP A 192 -1.09 -7.88 -14.66
N VAL A 193 -1.19 -7.54 -13.37
CA VAL A 193 -0.09 -7.67 -12.42
C VAL A 193 0.40 -9.11 -12.31
N ALA A 194 -0.51 -10.06 -12.08
CA ALA A 194 -0.19 -11.46 -11.91
C ALA A 194 0.52 -12.04 -13.15
N GLN A 195 0.02 -11.72 -14.34
CA GLN A 195 0.65 -12.08 -15.61
C GLN A 195 2.06 -11.49 -15.72
N GLN A 196 2.21 -10.21 -15.35
CA GLN A 196 3.46 -9.49 -15.50
C GLN A 196 4.58 -10.02 -14.60
N ILE A 197 4.21 -10.48 -13.41
CA ILE A 197 5.15 -11.00 -12.41
C ILE A 197 5.27 -12.54 -12.47
N GLY A 198 4.51 -13.20 -13.33
CA GLY A 198 4.61 -14.64 -13.58
C GLY A 198 4.02 -15.51 -12.46
N ILE A 199 2.99 -15.03 -11.75
CA ILE A 199 2.24 -15.83 -10.77
C ILE A 199 0.79 -15.99 -11.18
N SER A 200 0.10 -16.95 -10.55
CA SER A 200 -1.34 -17.07 -10.77
C SER A 200 -2.10 -15.93 -10.11
N GLU A 201 -3.16 -15.46 -10.77
CA GLU A 201 -4.04 -14.42 -10.21
C GLU A 201 -4.59 -14.83 -8.84
N ALA A 202 -4.97 -16.11 -8.68
CA ALA A 202 -5.44 -16.65 -7.41
C ALA A 202 -4.39 -16.51 -6.29
N THR A 203 -3.11 -16.73 -6.60
CA THR A 203 -2.01 -16.54 -5.64
C THR A 203 -1.88 -15.07 -5.24
N LEU A 204 -2.02 -14.14 -6.19
CA LEU A 204 -1.94 -12.71 -5.90
C LEU A 204 -3.12 -12.24 -5.05
N TRP A 205 -4.35 -12.65 -5.37
CA TRP A 205 -5.54 -12.35 -4.56
C TRP A 205 -5.44 -12.90 -3.14
N GLN A 206 -4.99 -14.14 -3.00
CA GLN A 206 -4.75 -14.74 -1.68
C GLN A 206 -3.72 -13.95 -0.88
N GLU A 207 -2.73 -13.36 -1.54
CA GLU A 207 -1.72 -12.53 -0.88
C GLU A 207 -2.29 -11.18 -0.45
N LEU A 208 -3.01 -10.50 -1.34
CA LEU A 208 -3.63 -9.20 -1.09
C LEU A 208 -4.68 -9.23 0.03
N ASN A 209 -5.48 -10.30 0.11
CA ASN A 209 -6.52 -10.43 1.12
C ASN A 209 -6.02 -10.98 2.46
N ARG A 210 -4.83 -11.60 2.52
CA ARG A 210 -4.37 -12.27 3.76
C ARG A 210 -4.25 -11.31 4.95
N GLU A 211 -3.74 -10.10 4.72
CA GLU A 211 -3.57 -9.12 5.80
C GLU A 211 -4.92 -8.56 6.28
N LEU A 212 -5.93 -8.54 5.41
CA LEU A 212 -7.29 -8.12 5.75
C LEU A 212 -8.10 -9.21 6.45
N GLU A 213 -7.82 -10.48 6.15
CA GLU A 213 -8.51 -11.64 6.75
C GLU A 213 -8.36 -11.72 8.28
N ALA A 214 -7.33 -11.08 8.85
CA ALA A 214 -7.14 -11.02 10.29
C ALA A 214 -8.21 -10.18 11.00
N LEU A 215 -8.91 -9.31 10.27
CA LEU A 215 -9.96 -8.44 10.81
C LEU A 215 -11.33 -9.09 10.64
N GLN A 216 -11.92 -9.51 11.76
CA GLN A 216 -13.31 -9.97 11.80
C GLN A 216 -14.22 -8.77 11.90
N LEU A 217 -15.03 -8.55 10.87
CA LEU A 217 -15.96 -7.44 10.76
C LEU A 217 -17.32 -7.95 10.32
N ARG A 218 -18.39 -7.37 10.88
CA ARG A 218 -19.75 -7.63 10.39
C ARG A 218 -20.06 -6.82 9.15
N GLU A 219 -19.56 -5.59 9.11
CA GLU A 219 -19.85 -4.63 8.05
C GLU A 219 -18.69 -3.64 7.92
N ALA A 220 -18.40 -3.26 6.67
CA ALA A 220 -17.50 -2.17 6.32
C ALA A 220 -18.11 -1.45 5.12
N GLU A 221 -18.33 -0.15 5.24
CA GLU A 221 -18.91 0.67 4.18
C GLU A 221 -18.20 2.02 4.10
N ILE A 222 -17.98 2.50 2.88
CA ILE A 222 -17.51 3.88 2.67
C ILE A 222 -18.72 4.80 2.58
N SER A 223 -18.81 5.77 3.49
CA SER A 223 -19.83 6.81 3.47
C SER A 223 -19.17 8.19 3.45
N GLY A 224 -19.30 8.89 2.34
CA GLY A 224 -18.63 10.17 2.12
C GLY A 224 -17.10 10.03 2.13
N ASN A 225 -16.44 10.65 3.12
CA ASN A 225 -14.99 10.62 3.32
C ASN A 225 -14.57 9.78 4.54
N GLN A 226 -15.42 8.84 4.95
CA GLN A 226 -15.18 7.97 6.09
C GLN A 226 -15.48 6.51 5.74
N VAL A 227 -14.80 5.60 6.43
CA VAL A 227 -15.12 4.18 6.45
C VAL A 227 -15.85 3.88 7.75
N ARG A 228 -17.07 3.40 7.65
CA ARG A 228 -17.88 2.93 8.77
C ARG A 228 -17.63 1.43 8.94
N LEU A 229 -17.13 1.04 10.11
CA LEU A 229 -16.90 -0.36 10.48
C LEU A 229 -17.87 -0.77 11.57
N ARG A 230 -18.40 -2.00 11.50
CA ARG A 230 -19.29 -2.56 12.52
C ARG A 230 -18.85 -3.94 12.97
N GLY A 231 -18.95 -4.19 14.27
CA GLY A 231 -18.70 -5.50 14.87
C GLY A 231 -17.23 -5.92 14.83
N VAL A 232 -16.31 -4.97 15.11
CA VAL A 232 -14.89 -5.28 15.31
C VAL A 232 -14.76 -6.14 16.57
N ILE A 233 -14.29 -7.37 16.41
CA ILE A 233 -14.04 -8.33 17.51
C ILE A 233 -12.56 -8.71 17.50
#